data_AF-A0AA97FPQ5-F1
#
_entry.id   AF-A0AA97FPQ5-F1
#
_cell.length_a   1.000
_cell.length_b   1.000
_cell.length_c   1.000
_cell.angle_alpha   90.00
_cell.angle_beta   90.00
_cell.angle_gamma   90.00
#
_symmetry.space_group_name_H-M   'P 1'
#
loop_
_entity.id
_entity.type
_entity.pdbx_description
1 polymer ?
#
loop_
_entity_poly.entity_id
_entity_poly.type
_entity_poly.pdbx_seq_one_letter_code
_entity_poly.pdbx_strand_id
1 'polypeptide(L)'
;MPMNDIEKKAAQAVVNIFETGAVLGDYGKVTLLPGDTGHLTYGRAQTTLASGNLHLLIKRYVTAAGAAFGHHLEPYLQRLSDMDVSLDFDATLKGLLEAAGNDPVMQEEQDRFFDDAYWAPAARAADALGLTDPLAIAVVYDSHIHGSWRFIKNRTLEKHGHPSETNARSWIKHYVSERRDWLASHRNRLLQKTVYRMDTFLALMDAGNWALDLPFTARGVRIDRDALDVAPPVRVTAEDAGLRTLKLTDPPMSGADVRTLEEALIKAGYAINVDGIFDASLERVVRERQQELGLGVDGIVGPITRAALGF
;
A
#
# COMPACT_ATOMS: atom_id res chain seq x y z
N MET A 1 -10.16 -12.72 -23.87
CA MET A 1 -8.74 -12.31 -23.91
C MET A 1 -8.23 -12.28 -22.48
N PRO A 2 -6.95 -12.59 -22.23
CA PRO A 2 -6.38 -12.37 -20.90
C PRO A 2 -6.53 -10.88 -20.53
N MET A 3 -6.89 -10.63 -19.28
CA MET A 3 -7.06 -9.29 -18.74
C MET A 3 -5.73 -8.51 -18.84
N ASN A 4 -5.79 -7.26 -19.28
CA ASN A 4 -4.60 -6.41 -19.43
C ASN A 4 -4.17 -5.77 -18.10
N ASP A 5 -2.98 -5.18 -18.07
CA ASP A 5 -2.40 -4.61 -16.83
C ASP A 5 -3.25 -3.47 -16.23
N ILE A 6 -3.89 -2.66 -17.07
CA ILE A 6 -4.76 -1.56 -16.62
C ILE A 6 -6.05 -2.10 -16.01
N GLU A 7 -6.66 -3.11 -16.63
CA GLU A 7 -7.84 -3.80 -16.08
C GLU A 7 -7.49 -4.47 -14.75
N LYS A 8 -6.29 -5.06 -14.63
CA LYS A 8 -5.77 -5.62 -13.37
C LYS A 8 -5.65 -4.54 -12.30
N LYS A 9 -4.97 -3.44 -12.62
CA LYS A 9 -4.78 -2.31 -11.71
C LYS A 9 -6.12 -1.73 -11.27
N ALA A 10 -7.09 -1.60 -12.18
CA ALA A 10 -8.44 -1.14 -11.87
C ALA A 10 -9.18 -2.10 -10.92
N ALA A 11 -9.10 -3.41 -11.17
CA ALA A 11 -9.68 -4.42 -10.28
C ALA A 11 -9.06 -4.39 -8.87
N GLN A 12 -7.73 -4.26 -8.79
CA GLN A 12 -7.02 -4.11 -7.52
C GLN A 12 -7.37 -2.81 -6.81
N ALA A 13 -7.52 -1.71 -7.55
CA ALA A 13 -7.91 -0.41 -6.99
C ALA A 13 -9.29 -0.44 -6.32
N VAL A 14 -10.27 -1.15 -6.91
CA VAL A 14 -11.58 -1.34 -6.26
C VAL A 14 -11.44 -1.98 -4.88
N VAL A 15 -10.60 -3.02 -4.77
CA VAL A 15 -10.37 -3.70 -3.50
C VAL A 15 -9.55 -2.83 -2.54
N ASN A 16 -8.51 -2.14 -3.02
CA ASN A 16 -7.73 -1.20 -2.21
C ASN A 16 -8.63 -0.12 -1.59
N ILE A 17 -9.56 0.45 -2.35
CA ILE A 17 -10.52 1.45 -1.85
C ILE A 17 -11.39 0.88 -0.72
N PHE A 18 -11.70 -0.41 -0.72
CA PHE A 18 -12.42 -1.03 0.38
C PHE A 18 -11.58 -1.24 1.64
N GLU A 19 -10.26 -1.36 1.51
CA GLU A 19 -9.33 -1.54 2.64
C GLU A 19 -8.84 -0.20 3.20
N THR A 20 -8.49 0.75 2.34
CA THR A 20 -7.78 1.99 2.70
C THR A 20 -8.54 3.25 2.33
N GLY A 21 -9.59 3.16 1.51
CA GLY A 21 -10.28 4.34 0.96
C GLY A 21 -9.48 5.07 -0.13
N ALA A 22 -8.37 4.50 -0.60
CA ALA A 22 -7.52 5.08 -1.64
C ALA A 22 -7.35 4.13 -2.83
N VAL A 23 -7.09 4.69 -4.01
CA VAL A 23 -6.86 3.93 -5.26
C VAL A 23 -5.65 3.00 -5.12
N LEU A 24 -4.56 3.53 -4.55
CA LEU A 24 -3.36 2.79 -4.22
C LEU A 24 -3.42 2.32 -2.76
N GLY A 25 -2.85 1.15 -2.49
CA GLY A 25 -2.63 0.70 -1.12
C GLY A 25 -1.51 1.51 -0.45
N ASP A 26 -1.38 1.37 0.86
CA ASP A 26 -0.32 2.02 1.62
C ASP A 26 0.85 1.05 1.81
N TYR A 27 1.89 1.21 1.01
CA TYR A 27 3.09 0.37 1.02
C TYR A 27 3.96 0.57 2.26
N GLY A 28 3.87 1.72 2.93
CA GLY A 28 4.63 2.04 4.13
C GLY A 28 3.87 1.74 5.43
N LYS A 29 2.58 1.40 5.35
CA LYS A 29 1.77 1.19 6.54
C LYS A 29 2.33 0.11 7.45
N VAL A 30 2.72 0.50 8.67
CA VAL A 30 3.07 -0.41 9.75
C VAL A 30 2.01 -0.33 10.84
N THR A 31 1.41 -1.46 11.20
CA THR A 31 0.36 -1.52 12.22
C THR A 31 0.64 -2.60 13.25
N LEU A 32 0.26 -2.30 14.49
CA LEU A 32 0.12 -3.26 15.57
C LEU A 32 -1.29 -3.07 16.16
N LEU A 33 -2.18 -4.02 15.90
CA LEU A 33 -3.57 -3.93 16.34
C LEU A 33 -3.73 -4.60 17.72
N PRO A 34 -4.23 -3.88 18.75
CA PRO A 34 -4.42 -4.46 20.08
C PRO A 34 -5.34 -5.69 20.05
N GLY A 35 -4.84 -6.84 20.51
CA GLY A 35 -5.58 -8.10 20.54
C GLY A 35 -5.56 -8.90 19.22
N ASP A 36 -4.86 -8.43 18.20
CA ASP A 36 -4.63 -9.18 16.96
C ASP A 36 -3.46 -10.18 17.17
N THR A 37 -3.69 -11.44 16.78
CA THR A 37 -2.66 -12.49 16.79
C THR A 37 -1.66 -12.36 15.65
N GLY A 38 -1.91 -11.46 14.69
CA GLY A 38 -1.02 -11.18 13.57
C GLY A 38 0.30 -10.52 13.96
N HIS A 39 0.36 -9.87 15.13
CA HIS A 39 1.52 -9.07 15.56
C HIS A 39 1.86 -7.97 14.54
N LEU A 40 3.11 -7.53 14.45
CA LEU A 40 3.58 -6.52 13.50
C LEU A 40 3.08 -6.80 12.07
N THR A 41 2.38 -5.84 11.49
CA THR A 41 1.78 -5.94 10.15
C THR A 41 2.32 -4.83 9.27
N TYR A 42 2.67 -5.15 8.02
CA TYR A 42 3.35 -4.24 7.12
C TYR A 42 2.81 -4.24 5.68
N GLY A 43 2.71 -3.03 5.13
CA GLY A 43 2.56 -2.75 3.72
C GLY A 43 1.15 -2.97 3.18
N ARG A 44 0.94 -2.77 1.89
CA ARG A 44 -0.40 -2.79 1.31
C ARG A 44 -1.04 -4.18 1.30
N ALA A 45 -0.21 -5.21 1.28
CA ALA A 45 -0.63 -6.60 1.39
C ALA A 45 -0.93 -7.01 2.85
N GLN A 46 -0.68 -6.11 3.81
CA GLN A 46 -0.83 -6.33 5.26
C GLN A 46 -0.22 -7.66 5.69
N THR A 47 1.04 -7.89 5.29
CA THR A 47 1.77 -9.11 5.67
C THR A 47 2.12 -9.05 7.14
N THR A 48 1.91 -10.16 7.86
CA THR A 48 2.03 -10.18 9.32
C THR A 48 3.25 -10.96 9.78
N LEU A 49 3.81 -10.59 10.93
CA LEU A 49 4.91 -11.30 11.57
C LEU A 49 4.51 -12.74 11.91
N ALA A 50 3.35 -12.91 12.53
CA ALA A 50 2.89 -14.21 13.02
C ALA A 50 2.60 -15.24 11.91
N SER A 51 2.36 -14.78 10.68
CA SER A 51 2.17 -15.67 9.53
C SER A 51 3.48 -16.13 8.89
N GLY A 52 4.62 -15.51 9.24
CA GLY A 52 5.88 -15.65 8.53
C GLY A 52 5.93 -14.96 7.17
N ASN A 53 4.81 -14.40 6.68
CA ASN A 53 4.79 -13.69 5.40
C ASN A 53 5.61 -12.41 5.42
N LEU A 54 5.69 -11.74 6.58
CA LEU A 54 6.56 -10.58 6.73
C LEU A 54 8.02 -10.96 6.49
N HIS A 55 8.49 -12.09 7.04
CA HIS A 55 9.84 -12.59 6.75
C HIS A 55 10.05 -12.85 5.25
N LEU A 56 9.10 -13.51 4.59
CA LEU A 56 9.22 -13.84 3.16
C LEU A 56 9.28 -12.59 2.27
N LEU A 57 8.45 -11.58 2.57
CA LEU A 57 8.47 -10.30 1.87
C LEU A 57 9.80 -9.58 2.06
N ILE A 58 10.26 -9.43 3.30
CA ILE A 58 11.53 -8.74 3.59
C ILE A 58 12.71 -9.50 3.00
N LYS A 59 12.71 -10.83 3.04
CA LYS A 59 13.73 -11.66 2.40
C LYS A 59 13.79 -11.42 0.90
N ARG A 60 12.65 -11.35 0.20
CA ARG A 60 12.60 -11.02 -1.23
C ARG A 60 13.21 -9.64 -1.49
N TYR A 61 12.78 -8.63 -0.74
CA TYR A 61 13.26 -7.26 -0.87
C TYR A 61 14.76 -7.11 -0.61
N VAL A 62 15.30 -7.75 0.44
CA VAL A 62 16.74 -7.73 0.76
C VAL A 62 17.57 -8.29 -0.40
N THR A 63 17.05 -9.29 -1.12
CA THR A 63 17.72 -9.88 -2.28
C THR A 63 17.46 -9.14 -3.61
N ALA A 64 16.58 -8.15 -3.63
CA ALA A 64 16.20 -7.43 -4.84
C ALA A 64 17.26 -6.40 -5.24
N ALA A 65 17.59 -6.36 -6.54
CA ALA A 65 18.55 -5.41 -7.06
C ALA A 65 18.04 -3.97 -6.91
N GLY A 66 18.86 -3.10 -6.30
CA GLY A 66 18.52 -1.68 -6.13
C GLY A 66 17.62 -1.38 -4.92
N ALA A 67 17.40 -2.35 -4.02
CA ALA A 67 16.69 -2.15 -2.75
C ALA A 67 17.46 -1.18 -1.83
N ALA A 68 16.94 0.04 -1.67
CA ALA A 68 17.59 1.12 -0.93
C ALA A 68 17.77 0.78 0.57
N PHE A 69 16.84 0.03 1.14
CA PHE A 69 16.83 -0.36 2.56
C PHE A 69 17.21 -1.84 2.77
N GLY A 70 17.58 -2.58 1.71
CA GLY A 70 17.86 -4.02 1.79
C GLY A 70 18.91 -4.35 2.85
N HIS A 71 20.07 -3.69 2.83
CA HIS A 71 21.14 -3.91 3.80
C HIS A 71 20.77 -3.53 5.25
N HIS A 72 19.84 -2.59 5.45
CA HIS A 72 19.36 -2.20 6.78
C HIS A 72 18.33 -3.18 7.34
N LEU A 73 17.56 -3.82 6.46
CA LEU A 73 16.56 -4.82 6.84
C LEU A 73 17.14 -6.24 6.96
N GLU A 74 18.30 -6.51 6.34
CA GLU A 74 18.99 -7.81 6.39
C GLU A 74 19.24 -8.33 7.83
N PRO A 75 19.71 -7.52 8.80
CA PRO A 75 19.95 -7.98 10.17
C PRO A 75 18.68 -8.49 10.89
N TYR A 76 17.49 -8.08 10.43
CA TYR A 76 16.22 -8.49 11.02
C TYR A 76 15.71 -9.83 10.46
N LEU A 77 16.28 -10.36 9.38
CA LEU A 77 15.76 -11.56 8.70
C LEU A 77 15.62 -12.78 9.60
N GLN A 78 16.60 -13.03 10.47
CA GLN A 78 16.56 -14.17 11.38
C GLN A 78 15.44 -14.02 12.41
N ARG A 79 15.33 -12.86 13.06
CA ARG A 79 14.28 -12.57 14.05
C ARG A 79 12.88 -12.59 13.43
N LEU A 80 12.75 -12.11 12.19
CA LEU A 80 11.51 -12.20 11.42
C LEU A 80 11.16 -13.67 11.10
N SER A 81 12.15 -14.50 10.76
CA SER A 81 11.95 -15.94 10.52
C SER A 81 11.54 -16.69 11.78
N ASP A 82 12.09 -16.28 12.93
CA ASP A 82 11.77 -16.85 14.25
C ASP A 82 10.44 -16.33 14.81
N MET A 83 9.75 -15.45 14.08
CA MET A 83 8.52 -14.77 14.50
C MET A 83 8.66 -14.11 15.88
N ASP A 84 9.82 -13.47 16.12
CA ASP A 84 10.14 -12.82 17.38
C ASP A 84 9.20 -11.65 17.67
N VAL A 85 8.20 -11.90 18.52
CA VAL A 85 7.15 -10.93 18.89
C VAL A 85 7.69 -9.66 19.57
N SER A 86 8.94 -9.65 20.05
CA SER A 86 9.54 -8.41 20.57
C SER A 86 9.73 -7.34 19.49
N LEU A 87 9.73 -7.73 18.21
CA LEU A 87 9.74 -6.83 17.06
C LEU A 87 8.50 -5.92 17.00
N ASP A 88 7.41 -6.27 17.67
CA ASP A 88 6.23 -5.42 17.83
C ASP A 88 6.55 -4.06 18.45
N PHE A 89 7.65 -3.95 19.18
CA PHE A 89 8.06 -2.73 19.89
C PHE A 89 9.39 -2.15 19.37
N ASP A 90 9.96 -2.73 18.31
CA ASP A 90 11.23 -2.28 17.72
C ASP A 90 11.01 -1.04 16.85
N ALA A 91 11.25 0.14 17.42
CA ALA A 91 11.02 1.41 16.74
C ALA A 91 11.89 1.58 15.49
N THR A 92 13.11 1.04 15.50
CA THR A 92 14.04 1.09 14.36
C THR A 92 13.51 0.28 13.19
N LEU A 93 13.07 -0.96 13.45
CA LEU A 93 12.48 -1.79 12.40
C LEU A 93 11.24 -1.12 11.81
N LYS A 94 10.34 -0.56 12.64
CA LYS A 94 9.14 0.12 12.16
C LYS A 94 9.47 1.30 11.25
N GLY A 95 10.42 2.15 11.65
CA GLY A 95 10.87 3.26 10.82
C GLY A 95 11.50 2.81 9.50
N LEU A 96 12.28 1.72 9.51
CA LEU A 96 12.84 1.14 8.29
C LEU A 96 11.76 0.59 7.35
N LEU A 97 10.74 -0.07 7.88
CA LEU A 97 9.61 -0.58 7.09
C LEU A 97 8.79 0.57 6.49
N GLU A 98 8.45 1.59 7.28
CA GLU A 98 7.76 2.79 6.80
C GLU A 98 8.54 3.49 5.67
N ALA A 99 9.85 3.65 5.85
CA ALA A 99 10.73 4.25 4.85
C ALA A 99 10.86 3.38 3.60
N ALA A 100 11.05 2.06 3.77
CA ALA A 100 11.12 1.10 2.68
C ALA A 100 9.83 1.09 1.85
N GLY A 101 8.66 1.37 2.44
CA GLY A 101 7.41 1.51 1.69
C GLY A 101 7.44 2.57 0.58
N ASN A 102 8.36 3.55 0.66
CA ASN A 102 8.58 4.55 -0.38
C ASN A 102 9.64 4.14 -1.43
N ASP A 103 10.32 3.00 -1.25
CA ASP A 103 11.24 2.47 -2.26
C ASP A 103 10.45 1.76 -3.38
N PRO A 104 10.59 2.17 -4.66
CA PRO A 104 9.96 1.48 -5.78
C PRO A 104 10.23 -0.03 -5.80
N VAL A 105 11.42 -0.48 -5.38
CA VAL A 105 11.75 -1.90 -5.32
C VAL A 105 10.90 -2.62 -4.28
N MET A 106 10.67 -2.00 -3.11
CA MET A 106 9.80 -2.58 -2.07
C MET A 106 8.35 -2.65 -2.54
N GLN A 107 7.88 -1.61 -3.24
CA GLN A 107 6.51 -1.59 -3.76
C GLN A 107 6.30 -2.68 -4.79
N GLU A 108 7.26 -2.87 -5.70
CA GLU A 108 7.23 -3.96 -6.66
C GLU A 108 7.23 -5.33 -5.97
N GLU A 109 8.05 -5.53 -4.92
CA GLU A 109 8.05 -6.77 -4.16
C GLU A 109 6.74 -7.00 -3.39
N GLN A 110 6.13 -5.95 -2.82
CA GLN A 110 4.81 -6.04 -2.21
C GLN A 110 3.72 -6.37 -3.23
N ASP A 111 3.77 -5.77 -4.42
CA ASP A 111 2.85 -6.06 -5.52
C ASP A 111 2.98 -7.51 -5.97
N ARG A 112 4.21 -7.99 -6.22
CA ARG A 112 4.49 -9.38 -6.58
C ARG A 112 4.05 -10.34 -5.48
N PHE A 113 4.30 -10.02 -4.21
CA PHE A 113 3.88 -10.85 -3.08
C PHE A 113 2.35 -10.94 -2.98
N PHE A 114 1.66 -9.80 -3.10
CA PHE A 114 0.21 -9.74 -3.08
C PHE A 114 -0.42 -10.46 -4.27
N ASP A 115 0.22 -10.36 -5.43
CA ASP A 115 -0.20 -11.05 -6.63
C ASP A 115 -0.10 -12.57 -6.48
N ASP A 116 1.04 -13.06 -5.98
CA ASP A 116 1.28 -14.48 -5.75
C ASP A 116 0.29 -15.08 -4.72
N ALA A 117 0.05 -14.34 -3.62
CA ALA A 117 -0.74 -14.81 -2.50
C ALA A 117 -2.26 -14.72 -2.73
N TYR A 118 -2.73 -13.70 -3.45
CA TYR A 118 -4.17 -13.41 -3.55
C TYR A 118 -4.66 -13.28 -4.99
N TRP A 119 -3.95 -12.55 -5.85
CA TRP A 119 -4.44 -12.27 -7.21
C TRP A 119 -4.44 -13.53 -8.07
N ALA A 120 -3.31 -14.23 -8.16
CA ALA A 120 -3.15 -15.39 -9.02
C ALA A 120 -4.08 -16.55 -8.62
N PRO A 121 -4.28 -16.88 -7.33
CA PRO A 121 -5.31 -17.82 -6.91
C PRO A 121 -6.73 -17.39 -7.32
N ALA A 122 -7.07 -16.11 -7.14
CA ALA A 122 -8.37 -15.59 -7.50
C ALA A 122 -8.63 -15.62 -9.02
N ALA A 123 -7.65 -15.21 -9.82
CA ALA A 123 -7.72 -15.26 -11.28
C ALA A 123 -7.89 -16.70 -11.78
N ARG A 124 -7.13 -17.67 -11.25
CA ARG A 124 -7.31 -19.10 -11.58
C ARG A 124 -8.70 -19.62 -11.17
N ALA A 125 -9.21 -19.19 -10.02
CA ALA A 125 -10.54 -19.60 -9.57
C ALA A 125 -11.67 -18.99 -10.41
N ALA A 126 -11.50 -17.76 -10.90
CA ALA A 126 -12.41 -17.10 -11.83
C ALA A 126 -12.39 -17.81 -13.20
N ASP A 127 -11.19 -18.08 -13.72
CA ASP A 127 -10.99 -18.80 -14.99
C ASP A 127 -11.60 -20.20 -14.97
N ALA A 128 -11.44 -20.94 -13.86
CA ALA A 128 -12.05 -22.25 -13.67
C ALA A 128 -13.60 -22.25 -13.73
N LEU A 129 -14.23 -21.08 -13.56
CA LEU A 129 -15.67 -20.87 -13.69
C LEU A 129 -16.06 -20.15 -15.01
N GLY A 130 -15.10 -19.86 -15.89
CA GLY A 130 -15.32 -19.10 -17.12
C GLY A 130 -15.63 -17.61 -16.89
N LEU A 131 -15.28 -17.07 -15.71
CA LEU A 131 -15.47 -15.67 -15.38
C LEU A 131 -14.30 -14.84 -15.93
N THR A 132 -14.53 -14.17 -17.05
CA THR A 132 -13.48 -13.45 -17.80
C THR A 132 -13.58 -11.93 -17.71
N ASP A 133 -14.72 -11.39 -17.28
CA ASP A 133 -14.89 -9.95 -17.09
C ASP A 133 -13.99 -9.43 -15.94
N PRO A 134 -13.21 -8.35 -16.12
CA PRO A 134 -12.41 -7.74 -15.07
C PRO A 134 -13.18 -7.48 -13.77
N LEU A 135 -14.42 -6.99 -13.85
CA LEU A 135 -15.29 -6.80 -12.69
C LEU A 135 -15.63 -8.11 -11.98
N ALA A 136 -15.84 -9.21 -12.72
CA ALA A 136 -16.09 -10.51 -12.12
C ALA A 136 -14.85 -11.04 -11.39
N ILE A 137 -13.67 -10.88 -11.99
CA ILE A 137 -12.39 -11.24 -11.37
C ILE A 137 -12.15 -10.42 -10.09
N ALA A 138 -12.47 -9.11 -10.10
CA ALA A 138 -12.39 -8.26 -8.92
C ALA A 138 -13.27 -8.77 -7.76
N VAL A 139 -14.48 -9.26 -8.06
CA VAL A 139 -15.36 -9.91 -7.06
C VAL A 139 -14.73 -11.17 -6.48
N VAL A 140 -14.19 -12.05 -7.35
CA VAL A 140 -13.50 -13.27 -6.90
C VAL A 140 -12.29 -12.93 -6.03
N TYR A 141 -11.55 -11.89 -6.41
CA TYR A 141 -10.37 -11.42 -5.72
C TYR A 141 -10.65 -10.86 -4.32
N ASP A 142 -11.59 -9.92 -4.18
CA ASP A 142 -12.04 -9.43 -2.88
C ASP A 142 -12.56 -10.59 -1.99
N SER A 143 -13.19 -11.59 -2.59
CA SER A 143 -13.68 -12.77 -1.87
C SER A 143 -12.58 -13.71 -1.39
N HIS A 144 -11.43 -13.74 -2.06
CA HIS A 144 -10.24 -14.48 -1.59
C HIS A 144 -9.58 -13.77 -0.43
N ILE A 145 -9.40 -12.44 -0.54
CA ILE A 145 -8.84 -11.62 0.54
C ILE A 145 -9.70 -11.72 1.80
N HIS A 146 -11.03 -11.64 1.65
CA HIS A 146 -11.97 -11.83 2.75
C HIS A 146 -12.03 -13.30 3.24
N GLY A 147 -11.58 -14.27 2.45
CA GLY A 147 -11.69 -15.70 2.76
C GLY A 147 -13.10 -16.30 2.58
N SER A 148 -14.07 -15.57 2.03
CA SER A 148 -15.44 -16.04 1.81
C SER A 148 -15.64 -16.81 0.50
N TRP A 149 -14.65 -16.79 -0.40
CA TRP A 149 -14.79 -17.35 -1.76
C TRP A 149 -15.36 -18.76 -1.78
N ARG A 150 -14.70 -19.71 -1.09
CA ARG A 150 -15.10 -21.13 -1.10
C ARG A 150 -16.55 -21.34 -0.67
N PHE A 151 -16.95 -20.73 0.45
CA PHE A 151 -18.26 -20.91 1.04
C PHE A 151 -19.37 -20.31 0.16
N ILE A 152 -19.23 -19.05 -0.23
CA ILE A 152 -20.25 -18.38 -1.04
C ILE A 152 -20.31 -18.97 -2.45
N LYS A 153 -19.18 -19.37 -3.03
CA LYS A 153 -19.14 -20.01 -4.35
C LYS A 153 -19.97 -21.29 -4.33
N ASN A 154 -19.73 -22.18 -3.38
CA ASN A 154 -20.47 -23.44 -3.26
C ASN A 154 -21.97 -23.19 -3.07
N ARG A 155 -22.33 -22.27 -2.16
CA ARG A 155 -23.73 -21.87 -1.96
C ARG A 155 -24.39 -21.29 -3.23
N THR A 156 -23.63 -20.54 -4.01
CA THR A 156 -24.13 -19.96 -5.28
C THR A 156 -24.31 -21.04 -6.33
N LEU A 157 -23.35 -21.97 -6.46
CA LEU A 157 -23.45 -23.13 -7.36
C LEU A 157 -24.67 -24.01 -7.02
N GLU A 158 -24.89 -24.28 -5.74
CA GLU A 158 -26.02 -25.10 -5.28
C GLU A 158 -27.39 -24.48 -5.61
N LYS A 159 -27.50 -23.14 -5.53
CA LYS A 159 -28.77 -22.44 -5.75
C LYS A 159 -29.03 -22.03 -7.20
N HIS A 160 -27.97 -21.67 -7.92
CA HIS A 160 -28.07 -21.00 -9.22
C HIS A 160 -27.41 -21.78 -10.36
N GLY A 161 -26.90 -22.99 -10.08
CA GLY A 161 -26.23 -23.84 -11.07
C GLY A 161 -24.82 -23.39 -11.41
N HIS A 162 -24.18 -24.08 -12.36
CA HIS A 162 -22.84 -23.72 -12.81
C HIS A 162 -22.88 -22.55 -13.82
N PRO A 163 -21.91 -21.61 -13.80
CA PRO A 163 -21.87 -20.50 -14.77
C PRO A 163 -21.78 -20.95 -16.23
N SER A 164 -21.25 -22.14 -16.52
CA SER A 164 -21.23 -22.72 -17.87
C SER A 164 -22.59 -23.21 -18.36
N GLU A 165 -23.51 -23.52 -17.44
CA GLU A 165 -24.88 -23.95 -17.73
C GLU A 165 -25.84 -22.76 -17.78
N THR A 166 -25.37 -21.60 -17.29
CA THR A 166 -26.13 -20.36 -17.18
C THR A 166 -25.35 -19.24 -17.90
N ASN A 167 -25.51 -18.00 -17.45
CA ASN A 167 -24.75 -16.86 -17.95
C ASN A 167 -23.75 -16.41 -16.88
N ALA A 168 -22.46 -16.31 -17.22
CA ALA A 168 -21.37 -15.91 -16.31
C ALA A 168 -21.66 -14.60 -15.54
N ARG A 169 -22.17 -13.57 -16.23
CA ARG A 169 -22.52 -12.27 -15.60
C ARG A 169 -23.71 -12.39 -14.67
N SER A 170 -24.74 -13.17 -15.04
CA SER A 170 -25.87 -13.47 -14.16
C SER A 170 -25.41 -14.22 -12.91
N TRP A 171 -24.55 -15.23 -13.10
CA TRP A 171 -24.04 -16.06 -12.02
C TRP A 171 -23.23 -15.26 -11.01
N ILE A 172 -22.28 -14.43 -11.46
CA ILE A 172 -21.49 -13.59 -10.56
C ILE A 172 -22.34 -12.51 -9.88
N LYS A 173 -23.41 -12.02 -10.52
CA LYS A 173 -24.39 -11.14 -9.87
C LYS A 173 -25.16 -11.87 -8.76
N HIS A 174 -25.53 -13.13 -8.96
CA HIS A 174 -26.10 -13.97 -7.89
C HIS A 174 -25.11 -14.21 -6.76
N TYR A 175 -23.84 -14.48 -7.08
CA TYR A 175 -22.78 -14.60 -6.08
C TYR A 175 -22.69 -13.36 -5.19
N VAL A 176 -22.64 -12.16 -5.80
CA VAL A 176 -22.56 -10.90 -5.04
C VAL A 176 -23.77 -10.70 -4.15
N SER A 177 -24.98 -11.00 -4.63
CA SER A 177 -26.20 -10.95 -3.82
C SER A 177 -26.19 -11.94 -2.65
N GLU A 178 -25.77 -13.19 -2.88
CA GLU A 178 -25.66 -14.19 -1.80
C GLU A 178 -24.62 -13.78 -0.75
N ARG A 179 -23.49 -13.21 -1.17
CA ARG A 179 -22.47 -12.68 -0.25
C ARG A 179 -23.00 -11.49 0.54
N ARG A 180 -23.72 -10.58 -0.12
CA ARG A 180 -24.34 -9.41 0.51
C ARG A 180 -25.32 -9.81 1.61
N ASP A 181 -26.22 -10.73 1.31
CA ASP A 181 -27.23 -11.20 2.25
C ASP A 181 -26.60 -11.95 3.43
N TRP A 182 -25.56 -12.75 3.16
CA TRP A 182 -24.78 -13.40 4.20
C TRP A 182 -24.07 -12.40 5.12
N LEU A 183 -23.42 -11.37 4.57
CA LEU A 183 -22.78 -10.32 5.36
C LEU A 183 -23.80 -9.54 6.20
N ALA A 184 -24.94 -9.15 5.61
CA ALA A 184 -25.98 -8.38 6.28
C ALA A 184 -26.64 -9.15 7.44
N SER A 185 -26.80 -10.47 7.30
CA SER A 185 -27.37 -11.35 8.32
C SER A 185 -26.32 -11.98 9.25
N HIS A 186 -25.03 -11.68 9.07
CA HIS A 186 -23.96 -12.32 9.84
C HIS A 186 -24.05 -11.96 11.32
N ARG A 187 -23.81 -12.92 12.22
CA ARG A 187 -23.73 -12.65 13.67
C ARG A 187 -22.62 -11.67 14.07
N ASN A 188 -21.57 -11.54 13.27
CA ASN A 188 -20.46 -10.64 13.55
C ASN A 188 -20.79 -9.25 12.99
N ARG A 189 -21.03 -8.28 13.89
CA ARG A 189 -21.38 -6.90 13.52
C ARG A 189 -20.28 -6.19 12.73
N LEU A 190 -19.02 -6.60 12.86
CA LEU A 190 -17.93 -6.05 12.05
C LEU A 190 -18.07 -6.46 10.59
N LEU A 191 -18.47 -7.71 10.32
CA LEU A 191 -18.73 -8.19 8.95
C LEU A 191 -19.98 -7.53 8.35
N GLN A 192 -21.00 -7.20 9.15
CA GLN A 192 -22.15 -6.44 8.65
C GLN A 192 -21.75 -5.06 8.09
N LYS A 193 -20.70 -4.44 8.65
CA LYS A 193 -20.21 -3.14 8.16
C LYS A 193 -19.53 -3.23 6.79
N THR A 194 -19.21 -4.41 6.27
CA THR A 194 -18.56 -4.58 4.96
C THR A 194 -19.55 -4.84 3.82
N VAL A 195 -20.87 -4.84 4.08
CA VAL A 195 -21.93 -5.00 3.06
C VAL A 195 -21.77 -4.02 1.89
N TYR A 196 -21.29 -2.80 2.15
CA TYR A 196 -21.08 -1.78 1.13
C TYR A 196 -20.18 -2.23 -0.03
N ARG A 197 -19.29 -3.21 0.21
CA ARG A 197 -18.41 -3.76 -0.84
C ARG A 197 -19.25 -4.41 -1.93
N MET A 198 -20.26 -5.17 -1.53
CA MET A 198 -21.19 -5.83 -2.44
C MET A 198 -22.11 -4.81 -3.11
N ASP A 199 -22.57 -3.79 -2.38
CA ASP A 199 -23.33 -2.67 -2.98
C ASP A 199 -22.51 -1.96 -4.07
N THR A 200 -21.20 -1.79 -3.85
CA THR A 200 -20.31 -1.18 -4.85
C THR A 200 -20.18 -2.07 -6.08
N PHE A 201 -19.98 -3.38 -5.93
CA PHE A 201 -19.93 -4.31 -7.06
C PHE A 201 -21.26 -4.34 -7.84
N LEU A 202 -22.40 -4.39 -7.14
CA LEU A 202 -23.71 -4.33 -7.78
C LEU A 202 -23.90 -3.03 -8.57
N ALA A 203 -23.50 -1.89 -8.02
CA ALA A 203 -23.57 -0.62 -8.73
C ALA A 203 -22.72 -0.61 -10.01
N LEU A 204 -21.51 -1.20 -10.00
CA LEU A 204 -20.67 -1.33 -11.19
C LEU A 204 -21.29 -2.28 -12.23
N MET A 205 -21.91 -3.37 -11.79
CA MET A 205 -22.63 -4.31 -12.66
C MET A 205 -23.86 -3.66 -13.30
N ASP A 206 -24.62 -2.89 -12.52
CA ASP A 206 -25.83 -2.18 -12.98
C ASP A 206 -25.47 -1.02 -13.93
N ALA A 207 -24.31 -0.40 -13.74
CA ALA A 207 -23.75 0.55 -14.70
C ALA A 207 -23.20 -0.11 -15.98
N GLY A 208 -23.15 -1.44 -16.03
CA GLY A 208 -22.62 -2.19 -17.17
C GLY A 208 -21.11 -2.13 -17.34
N ASN A 209 -20.36 -1.63 -16.33
CA ASN A 209 -18.91 -1.48 -16.41
C ASN A 209 -18.17 -2.80 -16.11
N TRP A 210 -18.43 -3.83 -16.91
CA TRP A 210 -17.85 -5.16 -16.74
C TRP A 210 -16.35 -5.21 -17.03
N ALA A 211 -15.87 -4.35 -17.93
CA ALA A 211 -14.47 -4.22 -18.30
C ALA A 211 -13.66 -3.36 -17.32
N LEU A 212 -14.32 -2.67 -16.38
CA LEU A 212 -13.69 -1.64 -15.53
C LEU A 212 -13.04 -0.51 -16.37
N ASP A 213 -13.74 -0.09 -17.42
CA ASP A 213 -13.34 1.02 -18.28
C ASP A 213 -13.21 2.31 -17.46
N LEU A 214 -12.08 2.99 -17.66
CA LEU A 214 -11.73 4.23 -16.97
C LEU A 214 -12.29 5.47 -17.71
N PRO A 215 -12.68 6.53 -16.99
CA PRO A 215 -12.72 6.63 -15.53
C PRO A 215 -14.01 6.06 -14.95
N PHE A 216 -13.94 5.55 -13.72
CA PHE A 216 -15.14 5.21 -12.95
C PHE A 216 -14.97 5.57 -11.49
N THR A 217 -16.03 5.41 -10.69
CA THR A 217 -16.00 5.72 -9.26
C THR A 217 -16.36 4.48 -8.44
N ALA A 218 -15.57 4.20 -7.42
CA ALA A 218 -15.87 3.21 -6.40
C ALA A 218 -15.88 3.92 -5.04
N ARG A 219 -16.96 3.80 -4.27
CA ARG A 219 -17.09 4.42 -2.93
C ARG A 219 -16.80 5.93 -2.89
N GLY A 220 -17.12 6.66 -3.96
CA GLY A 220 -16.88 8.10 -4.08
C GLY A 220 -15.45 8.47 -4.47
N VAL A 221 -14.57 7.49 -4.65
CA VAL A 221 -13.19 7.68 -5.12
C VAL A 221 -13.13 7.44 -6.62
N ARG A 222 -12.63 8.42 -7.36
CA ARG A 222 -12.42 8.35 -8.81
C ARG A 222 -11.19 7.49 -9.12
N ILE A 223 -11.35 6.51 -10.00
CA ILE A 223 -10.27 5.70 -10.57
C ILE A 223 -10.11 6.13 -12.03
N ASP A 224 -8.92 6.61 -12.39
CA ASP A 224 -8.51 6.96 -13.74
C ASP A 224 -7.04 6.57 -13.98
N ARG A 225 -6.52 6.80 -15.19
CA ARG A 225 -5.16 6.39 -15.55
C ARG A 225 -4.12 7.04 -14.66
N ASP A 226 -4.26 8.34 -14.42
CA ASP A 226 -3.34 9.09 -13.58
C ASP A 226 -3.29 8.50 -12.17
N ALA A 227 -4.45 8.22 -11.56
CA ALA A 227 -4.52 7.62 -10.23
C ALA A 227 -3.94 6.19 -10.15
N LEU A 228 -3.93 5.44 -11.26
CA LEU A 228 -3.34 4.10 -11.35
C LEU A 228 -1.85 4.09 -11.71
N ASP A 229 -1.34 5.21 -12.22
CA ASP A 229 0.04 5.37 -12.69
C ASP A 229 0.89 6.28 -11.78
N VAL A 230 0.33 6.86 -10.71
CA VAL A 230 1.14 7.52 -9.68
C VAL A 230 2.09 6.50 -9.04
N ALA A 231 3.35 6.48 -9.48
CA ALA A 231 4.43 5.92 -8.69
C ALA A 231 4.53 6.75 -7.40
N PRO A 232 4.50 6.14 -6.21
CA PRO A 232 4.83 6.88 -4.99
C PRO A 232 6.26 7.46 -5.10
N PRO A 233 6.53 8.59 -4.43
CA PRO A 233 7.73 9.38 -4.66
C PRO A 233 9.02 8.60 -4.39
N VAL A 234 10.02 8.82 -5.24
CA VAL A 234 11.32 8.14 -5.26
C VAL A 234 12.28 8.67 -4.17
N ARG A 235 12.63 7.75 -3.25
CA ARG A 235 13.92 7.49 -2.51
C ARG A 235 14.49 8.47 -1.47
N VAL A 236 14.71 7.90 -0.27
CA VAL A 236 15.65 8.31 0.78
C VAL A 236 16.49 7.08 1.17
N THR A 237 17.79 7.23 1.41
CA THR A 237 18.68 6.15 1.89
C THR A 237 18.64 6.08 3.42
N ALA A 238 18.72 4.89 4.02
CA ALA A 238 18.54 4.72 5.47
C ALA A 238 19.67 5.26 6.37
N GLU A 239 20.71 5.90 5.82
CA GLU A 239 21.62 6.75 6.59
C GLU A 239 20.87 7.95 7.24
N ASP A 240 19.74 8.38 6.65
CA ASP A 240 18.98 9.54 7.12
C ASP A 240 18.03 9.29 8.30
N ALA A 241 17.73 8.04 8.61
CA ALA A 241 16.74 7.66 9.64
C ALA A 241 17.25 7.91 11.07
N GLY A 242 18.57 7.98 11.27
CA GLY A 242 19.21 8.31 12.55
C GLY A 242 19.43 9.81 12.78
N LEU A 243 19.20 10.65 11.76
CA LEU A 243 19.43 12.09 11.83
C LEU A 243 18.20 12.80 12.38
N ARG A 244 18.38 13.62 13.43
CA ARG A 244 17.30 14.44 13.97
C ARG A 244 16.72 15.35 12.87
N THR A 245 15.41 15.50 12.86
CA THR A 245 14.72 16.41 11.94
C THR A 245 15.03 17.86 12.30
N LEU A 246 15.58 18.65 11.37
CA LEU A 246 15.89 20.06 11.61
C LEU A 246 14.70 20.95 11.23
N LYS A 247 14.40 21.95 12.04
CA LYS A 247 13.31 22.89 11.84
C LYS A 247 13.53 24.13 12.71
N LEU A 248 12.81 25.22 12.42
CA LEU A 248 12.81 26.39 13.28
C LEU A 248 12.15 26.05 14.64
N THR A 249 12.83 26.41 15.73
CA THR A 249 12.38 26.25 17.12
C THR A 249 12.73 27.48 17.96
N ASP A 250 12.20 27.57 19.18
CA ASP A 250 12.58 28.58 20.18
C ASP A 250 13.09 27.88 21.46
N PRO A 251 14.41 27.93 21.78
CA PRO A 251 15.48 28.56 21.00
C PRO A 251 15.78 27.83 19.67
N PRO A 252 16.41 28.49 18.68
CA PRO A 252 16.76 27.88 17.39
C PRO A 252 17.63 26.62 17.53
N MET A 253 17.41 25.65 16.64
CA MET A 253 18.28 24.47 16.59
C MET A 253 19.68 24.88 16.13
N SER A 254 20.70 24.31 16.77
CA SER A 254 22.10 24.53 16.37
C SER A 254 22.88 23.22 16.39
N GLY A 255 23.94 23.11 15.60
CA GLY A 255 24.80 21.92 15.60
C GLY A 255 25.55 21.69 14.30
N ALA A 256 26.36 20.61 14.28
CA ALA A 256 27.11 20.21 13.09
C ALA A 256 26.19 19.80 11.92
N ASP A 257 25.05 19.20 12.22
CA ASP A 257 24.02 18.84 11.25
C ASP A 257 23.36 20.05 10.58
N VAL A 258 23.19 21.16 11.31
CA VAL A 258 22.75 22.43 10.73
C VAL A 258 23.82 23.00 9.80
N ARG A 259 25.11 22.88 10.14
CA ARG A 259 26.21 23.29 9.24
C ARG A 259 26.24 22.46 7.96
N THR A 260 26.00 21.15 8.05
CA THR A 260 25.94 20.28 6.87
C THR A 260 24.78 20.69 5.94
N LEU A 261 23.62 21.05 6.51
CA LEU A 261 22.52 21.62 5.74
C LEU A 261 22.92 22.94 5.06
N GLU A 262 23.53 23.87 5.79
CA GLU A 262 23.98 25.17 5.27
C GLU A 262 24.99 24.97 4.12
N GLU A 263 25.96 24.07 4.27
CA GLU A 263 26.93 23.72 3.24
C GLU A 263 26.27 23.14 1.98
N ALA A 264 25.27 22.28 2.14
CA ALA A 264 24.51 21.72 1.02
C ALA A 264 23.70 22.79 0.28
N LEU A 265 23.10 23.74 0.99
CA LEU A 265 22.37 24.86 0.39
C LEU A 265 23.29 25.85 -0.33
N ILE A 266 24.49 26.10 0.19
CA ILE A 266 25.52 26.90 -0.51
C ILE A 266 25.91 26.21 -1.81
N LYS A 267 26.13 24.89 -1.79
CA LYS A 267 26.43 24.09 -2.98
C LYS A 267 25.28 24.12 -4.01
N ALA A 268 24.04 24.27 -3.54
CA ALA A 268 22.86 24.46 -4.37
C ALA A 268 22.69 25.88 -4.93
N GLY A 269 23.57 26.84 -4.57
CA GLY A 269 23.63 28.18 -5.14
C GLY A 269 23.08 29.30 -4.25
N TYR A 270 22.71 29.02 -3.00
CA TYR A 270 22.20 30.03 -2.07
C TYR A 270 23.34 30.78 -1.38
N ALA A 271 23.21 32.11 -1.27
CA ALA A 271 24.14 32.95 -0.53
C ALA A 271 23.69 33.06 0.94
N ILE A 272 24.16 32.14 1.78
CA ILE A 272 23.88 32.09 3.22
C ILE A 272 25.18 31.96 4.04
N ASN A 273 25.13 32.28 5.33
CA ASN A 273 26.25 32.11 6.25
C ASN A 273 26.23 30.70 6.87
N VAL A 274 27.41 30.14 7.18
CA VAL A 274 27.55 28.84 7.87
C VAL A 274 27.81 29.08 9.37
N ASP A 275 26.80 29.52 10.11
CA ASP A 275 26.91 29.75 11.56
C ASP A 275 26.43 28.55 12.40
N GLY A 276 25.79 27.56 11.76
CA GLY A 276 25.29 26.34 12.35
C GLY A 276 24.02 26.56 13.16
N ILE A 277 23.19 27.56 12.78
CA ILE A 277 21.96 27.96 13.47
C ILE A 277 20.78 27.93 12.50
N PHE A 278 19.75 27.16 12.86
CA PHE A 278 18.52 27.05 12.08
C PHE A 278 17.57 28.20 12.45
N ASP A 279 17.87 29.39 11.93
CA ASP A 279 17.08 30.60 12.13
C ASP A 279 15.95 30.75 11.10
N ALA A 280 15.17 31.83 11.21
CA ALA A 280 14.07 32.12 10.29
C ALA A 280 14.56 32.40 8.85
N SER A 281 15.81 32.86 8.69
CA SER A 281 16.42 33.10 7.38
C SER A 281 16.72 31.77 6.67
N LEU A 282 17.27 30.79 7.41
CA LEU A 282 17.57 29.45 6.92
C LEU A 282 16.28 28.67 6.62
N GLU A 283 15.26 28.76 7.47
CA GLU A 283 13.94 28.13 7.21
C GLU A 283 13.33 28.61 5.89
N ARG A 284 13.40 29.92 5.60
CA ARG A 284 12.91 30.48 4.33
C ARG A 284 13.63 29.87 3.13
N VAL A 285 14.96 29.74 3.22
CA VAL A 285 15.78 29.13 2.16
C VAL A 285 15.46 27.64 1.99
N VAL A 286 15.24 26.91 3.09
CA VAL A 286 14.77 25.51 3.04
C VAL A 286 13.43 25.41 2.32
N ARG A 287 12.46 26.29 2.62
CA ARG A 287 11.16 26.31 1.93
C ARG A 287 11.28 26.61 0.44
N GLU A 288 12.09 27.61 0.07
CA GLU A 288 12.39 27.94 -1.32
C GLU A 288 12.97 26.73 -2.05
N ARG A 289 13.92 26.04 -1.42
CA ARG A 289 14.55 24.85 -1.99
C ARG A 289 13.61 23.65 -2.08
N GLN A 290 12.77 23.43 -1.07
CA GLN A 290 11.72 22.41 -1.11
C GLN A 290 10.76 22.67 -2.28
N GLN A 291 10.40 23.93 -2.52
CA GLN A 291 9.56 24.32 -3.64
C GLN A 291 10.24 24.05 -5.00
N GLU A 292 11.52 24.39 -5.16
CA GLU A 292 12.31 24.10 -6.37
C GLU A 292 12.40 22.60 -6.66
N LEU A 293 12.46 21.78 -5.61
CA LEU A 293 12.59 20.32 -5.68
C LEU A 293 11.23 19.60 -5.76
N GLY A 294 10.11 20.33 -5.75
CA GLY A 294 8.77 19.74 -5.79
C GLY A 294 8.38 18.97 -4.52
N LEU A 295 9.00 19.29 -3.38
CA LEU A 295 8.73 18.69 -2.07
C LEU A 295 7.60 19.42 -1.34
N GLY A 296 7.09 18.82 -0.25
CA GLY A 296 6.21 19.52 0.69
C GLY A 296 6.93 20.74 1.28
N VAL A 297 6.39 21.94 1.06
CA VAL A 297 7.00 23.21 1.48
C VAL A 297 6.67 23.50 2.95
N ASP A 298 7.26 22.71 3.84
CA ASP A 298 6.98 22.73 5.29
C ASP A 298 8.10 23.37 6.13
N GLY A 299 9.25 23.68 5.52
CA GLY A 299 10.43 24.25 6.21
C GLY A 299 11.16 23.27 7.11
N ILE A 300 10.85 21.98 7.00
CA ILE A 300 11.37 20.90 7.85
C ILE A 300 12.38 20.08 7.06
N VAL A 301 13.58 19.95 7.61
CA VAL A 301 14.65 19.12 7.06
C VAL A 301 14.61 17.75 7.72
N GLY A 302 13.69 16.93 7.24
CA GLY A 302 13.64 15.50 7.52
C GLY A 302 14.42 14.68 6.48
N PRO A 303 14.33 13.34 6.55
CA PRO A 303 15.03 12.43 5.64
C PRO A 303 14.81 12.75 4.15
N ILE A 304 13.60 13.14 3.76
CA ILE A 304 13.26 13.51 2.37
C ILE A 304 14.02 14.75 1.90
N THR A 305 14.02 15.80 2.72
CA THR A 305 14.71 17.06 2.40
C THR A 305 16.24 16.86 2.36
N ARG A 306 16.81 16.02 3.23
CA ARG A 306 18.24 15.69 3.25
C ARG A 306 18.68 14.91 2.01
N ALA A 307 17.97 13.83 1.68
CA ALA A 307 18.24 13.07 0.47
C ALA A 307 18.20 13.94 -0.79
N ALA A 308 17.23 14.86 -0.89
CA ALA A 308 17.12 15.76 -2.03
C ALA A 308 18.23 16.83 -2.09
N LEU A 309 18.88 17.11 -0.97
CA LEU A 309 20.04 18.01 -0.87
C LEU A 309 21.38 17.26 -0.99
N GLY A 310 21.38 15.93 -0.86
CA GLY A 310 22.52 15.06 -1.10
C GLY A 310 23.55 15.05 0.03
N PHE A 311 23.09 15.05 1.29
CA PHE A 311 23.93 14.94 2.48
C PHE A 311 23.25 14.12 3.58
#